data_AF-A0A2V6NT14-F1
#
_entry.id   AF-A0A2V6NT14-F1
#
_cell.length_a   1.000
_cell.length_b   1.000
_cell.length_c   1.000
_cell.angle_alpha   90.00
_cell.angle_beta   90.00
_cell.angle_gamma   90.00
#
_symmetry.space_group_name_H-M   'P 1'
#
loop_
_entity.id
_entity.type
_entity.pdbx_description
1 polymer ?
#
loop_
_entity_poly.entity_id
_entity_poly.type
_entity_poly.pdbx_seq_one_letter_code
_entity_poly.pdbx_strand_id
1 'polypeptide(L)' 'MMSDPKTIPRAIRLILISRFLERVADHATNIAEMVIYMVESKMVRHSIA' A
#
# COMPACT_ATOMS: atom_id res chain seq x y z
N MET A 1 -6.77 19.95 13.06
CA MET A 1 -8.18 19.50 13.03
C MET A 1 -8.98 20.08 14.19
N MET A 2 -8.59 19.90 15.47
CA MET A 2 -9.28 20.56 16.60
C MET A 2 -8.97 22.06 16.71
N SER A 3 -7.72 22.48 16.48
CA SER A 3 -7.30 23.89 16.60
C SER A 3 -7.70 24.76 15.41
N ASP A 4 -7.84 24.16 14.22
CA ASP A 4 -8.40 24.81 13.03
C ASP A 4 -9.19 23.78 12.20
N PRO A 5 -10.53 23.82 12.26
CA PRO A 5 -11.40 22.91 11.52
C PRO A 5 -11.28 23.02 10.00
N LYS A 6 -10.78 24.14 9.45
CA LYS A 6 -10.61 24.32 8.00
C LYS A 6 -9.53 23.39 7.42
N THR A 7 -8.69 22.81 8.28
CA THR A 7 -7.66 21.85 7.87
C THR A 7 -8.22 20.47 7.50
N ILE A 8 -9.45 20.15 7.91
CA ILE A 8 -10.07 18.82 7.76
C ILE A 8 -10.16 18.39 6.28
N PRO A 9 -10.67 19.19 5.33
CA PRO A 9 -10.78 18.78 3.93
C PRO A 9 -9.42 18.49 3.28
N ARG A 10 -8.38 19.24 3.65
CA ARG A 10 -7.01 18.99 3.17
C ARG A 10 -6.46 17.68 3.73
N ALA A 11 -6.66 17.43 5.02
CA ALA A 11 -6.23 16.19 5.66
C ALA A 11 -6.90 14.96 5.02
N ILE A 12 -8.21 15.02 4.74
CA ILE A 12 -8.93 13.94 4.06
C ILE A 12 -8.31 13.63 2.68
N ARG A 13 -7.97 14.67 1.89
CA ARG A 13 -7.31 14.46 0.59
C ARG A 13 -5.97 13.76 0.74
N LEU A 14 -5.16 14.14 1.73
CA LEU A 14 -3.86 13.50 1.98
C LEU A 14 -4.03 12.04 2.42
N ILE A 15 -5.03 11.72 3.25
CA ILE A 15 -5.35 10.34 3.63
C ILE A 15 -5.72 9.51 2.39
N LEU A 16 -6.54 10.05 1.49
CA LEU A 16 -6.91 9.36 0.26
C LEU A 16 -5.70 9.12 -0.65
N ILE A 17 -4.82 10.12 -0.81
CA ILE A 17 -3.57 9.96 -1.56
C ILE A 17 -2.72 8.84 -0.96
N SER A 18 -2.51 8.86 0.36
CA SER A 18 -1.74 7.83 1.07
C SER A 18 -2.33 6.44 0.83
N ARG A 19 -3.66 6.31 0.92
CA ARG A 19 -4.36 5.05 0.67
C ARG A 19 -4.18 4.56 -0.77
N PHE A 20 -4.22 5.45 -1.76
CA PHE A 20 -3.98 5.04 -3.14
C PHE A 20 -2.54 4.60 -3.37
N LEU A 21 -1.57 5.28 -2.77
CA LEU A 21 -0.16 4.87 -2.82
C LEU A 21 0.07 3.51 -2.18
N GLU A 22 -0.55 3.24 -1.03
CA GLU A 22 -0.51 1.94 -0.36
C GLU A 22 -1.05 0.82 -1.27
N ARG A 23 -2.16 1.06 -1.97
CA ARG A 23 -2.74 0.08 -2.92
C ARG A 23 -1.83 -0.18 -4.11
N VAL A 24 -1.17 0.85 -4.63
CA VAL A 24 -0.16 0.69 -5.69
C VAL A 24 1.02 -0.14 -5.19
N ALA A 25 1.50 0.13 -3.98
CA ALA A 25 2.59 -0.62 -3.37
C ALA A 25 2.23 -2.10 -3.12
N ASP A 26 1.01 -2.37 -2.66
CA ASP A 26 0.49 -3.73 -2.48
C ASP A 26 0.45 -4.48 -3.83
N HIS A 27 -0.05 -3.85 -4.90
CA HIS A 27 -0.03 -4.45 -6.24
C HIS A 27 1.39 -4.70 -6.75
N ALA A 28 2.32 -3.76 -6.56
CA ALA A 28 3.71 -3.94 -6.95
C ALA A 28 4.36 -5.11 -6.21
N THR A 29 4.10 -5.23 -4.90
CA THR A 29 4.63 -6.33 -4.07
C THR A 29 4.06 -7.68 -4.51
N ASN A 30 2.74 -7.76 -4.72
CA ASN A 30 2.10 -8.99 -5.22
C ASN A 30 2.68 -9.42 -6.59
N ILE A 31 2.97 -8.47 -7.49
CA ILE A 31 3.61 -8.77 -8.78
C ILE A 31 5.04 -9.30 -8.57
N ALA A 32 5.83 -8.66 -7.72
CA ALA A 32 7.20 -9.09 -7.43
C ALA A 32 7.23 -10.51 -6.83
N GLU A 33 6.32 -10.82 -5.91
CA GLU A 33 6.19 -12.16 -5.32
C GLU A 33 5.83 -13.21 -6.37
N MET A 34 4.95 -12.89 -7.32
CA MET A 34 4.63 -13.80 -8.44
C MET A 34 5.85 -14.07 -9.33
N VAL A 35 6.68 -13.05 -9.59
CA VAL A 35 7.93 -13.20 -10.34
C VAL A 35 8.91 -14.10 -9.59
N ILE A 36 9.08 -13.90 -8.27
CA ILE A 36 9.95 -14.76 -7.45
C ILE A 36 9.45 -16.21 -7.48
N TYR A 37 8.14 -16.42 -7.35
CA TYR A 37 7.58 -17.76 -7.45
C TYR A 37 7.85 -18.39 -8.82
N MET A 38 7.73 -17.64 -9.91
CA MET A 38 7.98 -18.12 -11.28
C MET A 38 9.44 -18.52 -11.51
N VAL A 39 10.40 -17.76 -10.96
CA VAL A 39 11.83 -17.97 -11.21
C VAL A 39 12.44 -18.97 -10.22
N GLU A 40 12.11 -18.86 -8.94
CA GLU A 40 12.76 -19.63 -7.87
C GLU A 40 11.92 -20.79 -7.36
N SER A 41 10.65 -20.92 -7.80
CA SER A 41 9.67 -21.87 -7.24
C SER A 41 9.44 -21.70 -5.73
N LYS A 42 9.76 -20.53 -5.17
CA LYS A 42 9.59 -20.21 -3.75
C LYS A 42 8.29 -19.44 -3.53
N MET A 43 7.45 -19.93 -2.62
CA MET A 43 6.24 -19.23 -2.20
C MET A 43 6.58 -18.17 -1.15
N VAL A 44 6.68 -16.90 -1.59
CA VAL A 44 6.96 -15.76 -0.70
C VAL A 44 5.66 -15.18 -0.12
N ARG A 45 4.59 -15.19 -0.90
CA ARG A 45 3.27 -14.67 -0.49
C ARG A 45 2.71 -15.48 0.69
N HIS A 46 2.23 -14.81 1.73
CA HIS A 46 1.73 -15.43 2.97
C HIS A 46 2.74 -16.29 3.73
N SER A 47 4.04 -16.10 3.50
CA SER A 47 5.06 -16.58 4.43
C SER A 47 4.81 -15.88 5.76
N ILE A 48 4.16 -16.60 6.69
CA ILE A 48 3.99 -16.14 8.07
C ILE A 48 5.40 -15.97 8.62
N ALA A 49 5.77 -14.72 8.92
CA ALA A 49 6.86 -14.45 9.84
C ALA A 49 6.39 -14.77 11.26
#